data_AF-Q03VM4-F1
#
_entry.id   AF-Q03VM4-F1
#
_cell.length_a   1.000
_cell.length_b   1.000
_cell.length_c   1.000
_cell.angle_alpha   90.00
_cell.angle_beta   90.00
_cell.angle_gamma   90.00
#
_symmetry.space_group_name_H-M   'P 1'
#
loop_
_entity.id
_entity.type
_entity.pdbx_description
1 polymer ?
#
loop_
_entity_poly.entity_id
_entity_poly.type
_entity_poly.pdbx_seq_one_letter_code
_entity_poly.pdbx_strand_id
1 'polypeptide(L)'
;MKLIKWCSQHKWTYIFFILAFIIVPVLIEYIPLFFGQHLIKGDWLSFWGSYLGFLPAGLITYIVLEFQFKRQEGIDKKNFEEQLKKQKQEFLFEKRFEDLTWARNSAMSIWLASSEIIFVCESVEQSSEGMVFIYNEVTKHYNFIKNNHNELASWIEEQMTSESENYDFKKMDIIATEAGKRLSQIRHNMENKNVSEVLKSAKAFRKYYRELKNAITLEKTSIKNELID
;
A
#
# COMPACT_ATOMS: atom_id res chain seq x y z
N MET A 1 -6.87 -2.04 34.67
CA MET A 1 -8.02 -2.87 34.24
C MET A 1 -8.66 -3.77 35.32
N LYS A 2 -7.93 -4.30 36.32
CA LYS A 2 -8.51 -5.17 37.38
C LYS A 2 -9.46 -4.44 38.36
N LEU A 3 -9.18 -3.18 38.70
CA LEU A 3 -10.02 -2.36 39.61
C LEU A 3 -11.42 -2.06 39.06
N ILE A 4 -11.54 -1.86 37.74
CA ILE A 4 -12.81 -1.51 37.07
C ILE A 4 -13.78 -2.70 37.09
N LYS A 5 -13.26 -3.92 36.86
CA LYS A 5 -14.06 -5.15 36.98
C LYS A 5 -14.56 -5.36 38.41
N TRP A 6 -13.70 -5.10 39.41
CA TRP A 6 -14.07 -5.22 40.82
C TRP A 6 -15.18 -4.24 41.24
N CYS A 7 -15.10 -2.96 40.86
CA CYS A 7 -16.17 -1.98 41.11
C CYS A 7 -17.51 -2.36 40.44
N SER A 8 -17.48 -2.98 39.25
CA SER A 8 -18.70 -3.41 38.55
C SER A 8 -19.43 -4.58 39.22
N GLN A 9 -18.70 -5.43 39.95
CA GLN A 9 -19.22 -6.63 40.62
C GLN A 9 -19.80 -6.31 42.02
N HIS A 10 -19.39 -5.17 42.59
CA HIS A 10 -19.71 -4.72 43.95
C HIS A 10 -20.55 -3.43 43.98
N LYS A 11 -21.36 -3.18 42.93
CA LYS A 11 -22.20 -1.97 42.82
C LYS A 11 -23.13 -1.79 44.01
N TRP A 12 -23.74 -2.87 44.51
CA TRP A 12 -24.64 -2.83 45.66
C TRP A 12 -23.94 -2.48 46.97
N THR A 13 -22.75 -3.01 47.20
CA THR A 13 -21.93 -2.64 48.36
C THR A 13 -21.52 -1.16 48.31
N TYR A 14 -21.17 -0.63 47.13
CA TYR A 14 -20.84 0.79 46.99
C TYR A 14 -22.05 1.69 47.25
N ILE A 15 -23.23 1.33 46.71
CA ILE A 15 -24.48 2.05 47.00
C ILE A 15 -24.80 1.99 48.49
N PHE A 16 -24.66 0.82 49.13
CA PHE A 16 -24.86 0.66 50.58
C PHE A 16 -23.93 1.56 51.39
N PHE A 17 -22.64 1.64 51.04
CA PHE A 17 -21.69 2.52 51.72
C PHE A 17 -22.07 4.00 51.55
N ILE A 18 -22.48 4.44 50.36
CA ILE A 18 -22.97 5.82 50.16
C ILE A 18 -24.21 6.09 51.01
N LEU A 19 -25.16 5.16 51.01
CA LEU A 19 -26.40 5.29 51.78
C LEU A 19 -26.13 5.31 53.28
N ALA A 20 -25.27 4.44 53.78
CA ALA A 20 -24.83 4.44 55.18
C ALA A 20 -24.09 5.73 55.53
N PHE A 21 -23.24 6.25 54.65
CA PHE A 21 -22.51 7.50 54.84
C PHE A 21 -23.42 8.73 54.90
N ILE A 22 -24.59 8.69 54.25
CA ILE A 22 -25.60 9.76 54.33
C ILE A 22 -26.51 9.56 55.54
N ILE A 23 -27.00 8.33 55.77
CA ILE A 23 -27.97 8.03 56.83
C ILE A 23 -27.35 8.15 58.22
N VAL A 24 -26.12 7.65 58.43
CA VAL A 24 -25.51 7.58 59.77
C VAL A 24 -25.32 8.98 60.38
N PRO A 25 -24.75 9.99 59.69
CA PRO A 25 -24.66 11.35 60.22
C PRO A 25 -26.03 11.98 60.50
N VAL A 26 -27.01 11.76 59.62
CA VAL A 26 -28.38 12.25 59.81
C VAL A 26 -29.01 11.60 61.05
N LEU A 27 -28.82 10.30 61.27
CA LEU A 27 -29.32 9.67 62.49
C LEU A 27 -28.62 10.21 63.75
N ILE A 28 -27.30 10.40 63.72
CA ILE A 28 -26.53 10.94 64.85
C ILE A 28 -27.00 12.35 65.23
N GLU A 29 -27.31 13.20 64.25
CA GLU A 29 -27.80 14.57 64.46
C GLU A 29 -29.22 14.60 65.08
N TYR A 30 -30.08 13.63 64.73
CA TYR A 30 -31.47 13.58 65.18
C TYR A 30 -31.69 12.72 66.44
N ILE A 31 -30.72 11.88 66.86
CA ILE A 31 -30.78 11.09 68.11
C ILE A 31 -31.01 11.97 69.36
N PRO A 32 -30.35 13.13 69.54
CA PRO A 32 -30.57 14.03 70.67
C PRO A 32 -32.00 14.56 70.81
N LEU A 33 -32.77 14.63 69.72
CA LEU A 33 -34.18 15.05 69.75
C LEU A 33 -35.08 14.04 70.48
N PHE A 34 -34.69 12.76 70.52
CA PHE A 34 -35.48 11.70 71.17
C PHE A 34 -34.97 11.34 72.58
N PHE A 35 -33.67 11.54 72.87
CA PHE A 35 -33.05 11.08 74.13
C PHE A 35 -32.58 12.19 75.08
N GLY A 36 -32.84 13.45 74.74
CA GLY A 36 -32.53 14.61 75.59
C GLY A 36 -31.22 15.31 75.22
N GLN A 37 -31.25 16.65 75.26
CA GLN A 37 -30.27 17.56 74.66
C GLN A 37 -28.86 17.57 75.30
N HIS A 38 -28.57 16.69 76.26
CA HIS A 38 -27.36 16.76 77.07
C HIS A 38 -26.17 15.94 76.57
N LEU A 39 -26.33 15.14 75.51
CA LEU A 39 -25.31 14.12 75.14
C LEU A 39 -24.47 14.43 73.90
N ILE A 40 -24.87 15.35 73.01
CA ILE A 40 -24.13 15.60 71.76
C ILE A 40 -24.08 17.11 71.49
N LYS A 41 -22.91 17.73 71.72
CA LYS A 41 -22.59 19.11 71.31
C LYS A 41 -21.52 19.07 70.24
N GLY A 42 -21.91 18.97 68.98
CA GLY A 42 -21.00 19.06 67.84
C GLY A 42 -21.78 19.03 66.53
N ASP A 43 -21.50 19.98 65.64
CA ASP A 43 -22.10 20.10 64.31
C ASP A 43 -21.51 19.03 63.37
N TRP A 44 -21.96 17.80 63.56
CA TRP A 44 -21.52 16.62 62.83
C TRP A 44 -21.93 16.69 61.36
N LEU A 45 -23.05 17.33 61.07
CA LEU A 45 -23.54 17.53 59.71
C LEU A 45 -22.58 18.42 58.91
N SER A 46 -22.07 19.50 59.51
CA SER A 46 -21.06 20.37 58.90
C SER A 46 -19.73 19.63 58.67
N PHE A 47 -19.30 18.81 59.64
CA PHE A 47 -18.10 17.98 59.50
C PHE A 47 -18.21 17.04 58.29
N TRP A 48 -19.30 16.28 58.14
CA TRP A 48 -19.48 15.37 57.01
C TRP A 48 -19.80 16.09 55.69
N GLY A 49 -20.49 17.23 55.74
CA GLY A 49 -20.76 18.09 54.59
C GLY A 49 -19.48 18.53 53.88
N SER A 50 -18.40 18.77 54.64
CA SER A 50 -17.08 19.12 54.08
C SER A 50 -16.44 17.99 53.25
N TYR A 51 -16.68 16.72 53.62
CA TYR A 51 -16.19 15.55 52.88
C TYR A 51 -17.10 15.14 51.72
N LEU A 52 -18.40 15.43 51.83
CA LEU A 52 -19.42 15.12 50.82
C LEU A 52 -19.24 15.88 49.51
N GLY A 53 -18.50 17.00 49.50
CA GLY A 53 -18.17 17.70 48.24
C GLY A 53 -17.12 16.97 47.40
N PHE A 54 -16.16 16.29 48.03
CA PHE A 54 -15.04 15.65 47.35
C PHE A 54 -15.44 14.37 46.61
N LEU A 55 -16.32 13.55 47.20
CA LEU A 55 -16.78 12.28 46.63
C LEU A 55 -17.51 12.42 45.27
N PRO A 56 -18.56 13.26 45.13
CA PRO A 56 -19.24 13.45 43.85
C PRO A 56 -18.35 14.16 42.84
N ALA A 57 -17.48 15.09 43.27
CA ALA A 57 -16.52 15.74 42.39
C ALA A 57 -15.54 14.71 41.79
N GLY A 58 -14.96 13.84 42.61
CA GLY A 58 -14.06 12.76 42.15
C GLY A 58 -14.76 11.78 41.21
N LEU A 59 -16.02 11.43 41.48
CA LEU A 59 -16.81 10.54 40.62
C LEU A 59 -17.10 11.18 39.25
N ILE A 60 -17.50 12.46 39.24
CA ILE A 60 -17.75 13.20 38.00
C ILE A 60 -16.45 13.32 37.19
N THR A 61 -15.33 13.69 37.82
CA THR A 61 -14.02 13.74 37.17
C THR A 61 -13.61 12.39 36.59
N TYR A 62 -13.82 11.29 37.33
CA TYR A 62 -13.55 9.94 36.84
C TYR A 62 -14.37 9.60 35.59
N ILE A 63 -15.68 9.88 35.60
CA ILE A 63 -16.57 9.62 34.47
C ILE A 63 -16.15 10.45 33.24
N VAL A 64 -15.88 11.75 33.43
CA VAL A 64 -15.44 12.64 32.35
C VAL A 64 -14.12 12.16 31.74
N LEU A 65 -13.14 11.79 32.57
CA LEU A 65 -11.87 11.25 32.11
C LEU A 65 -12.06 9.92 31.35
N GLU A 66 -12.89 9.01 31.85
CA GLU A 66 -13.16 7.74 31.15
C GLU A 66 -13.81 7.96 29.79
N PHE A 67 -14.75 8.90 29.68
CA PHE A 67 -15.35 9.29 28.40
C PHE A 67 -14.34 9.93 27.44
N GLN A 68 -13.46 10.81 27.95
CA GLN A 68 -12.43 11.44 27.15
C GLN A 68 -11.41 10.43 26.64
N PHE A 69 -10.90 9.53 27.49
CA PHE A 69 -9.96 8.49 27.09
C PHE A 69 -10.54 7.54 26.05
N LYS A 70 -11.78 7.06 26.22
CA LYS A 70 -12.43 6.19 25.22
C LYS A 70 -12.62 6.91 23.88
N ARG A 71 -12.97 8.19 23.90
CA ARG A 71 -13.10 8.99 22.67
C ARG A 71 -11.74 9.22 22.01
N GLN A 72 -10.70 9.47 22.79
CA GLN A 72 -9.34 9.67 22.31
C GLN A 72 -8.78 8.38 21.70
N GLU A 73 -8.91 7.24 22.37
CA GLU A 73 -8.52 5.93 21.82
C GLU A 73 -9.22 5.62 20.49
N GLY A 74 -10.50 5.96 20.38
CA GLY A 74 -11.26 5.81 19.13
C GLY A 74 -10.74 6.71 17.99
N ILE A 75 -10.40 7.97 18.31
CA ILE A 75 -9.83 8.92 17.34
C ILE A 75 -8.42 8.51 16.94
N ASP A 76 -7.58 8.13 17.90
CA ASP A 76 -6.19 7.73 17.66
C ASP A 76 -6.12 6.44 16.83
N LYS A 77 -6.99 5.47 17.11
CA LYS A 77 -7.10 4.25 16.31
C LYS A 77 -7.54 4.56 14.88
N LYS A 78 -8.53 5.44 14.70
CA LYS A 78 -9.00 5.83 13.36
C LYS A 78 -7.89 6.58 12.59
N ASN A 79 -7.19 7.50 13.24
CA ASN A 79 -6.08 8.23 12.64
C ASN A 79 -4.93 7.28 12.27
N PHE A 80 -4.61 6.30 13.12
CA PHE A 80 -3.59 5.29 12.84
C PHE A 80 -4.00 4.39 11.66
N GLU A 81 -5.24 3.92 11.60
CA GLU A 81 -5.75 3.14 10.47
C GLU A 81 -5.73 3.94 9.16
N GLU A 82 -6.10 5.22 9.20
CA GLU A 82 -6.03 6.12 8.04
C GLU A 82 -4.57 6.36 7.59
N GLN A 83 -3.64 6.59 8.53
CA GLN A 83 -2.22 6.73 8.23
C GLN A 83 -1.64 5.45 7.63
N LEU A 84 -1.98 4.29 8.18
CA LEU A 84 -1.51 2.99 7.69
C LEU A 84 -2.07 2.67 6.30
N LYS A 85 -3.33 3.06 6.03
CA LYS A 85 -3.91 2.99 4.68
C LYS A 85 -3.15 3.89 3.70
N LYS A 86 -2.84 5.13 4.07
CA LYS A 86 -2.06 6.07 3.24
C LYS A 86 -0.66 5.54 2.96
N GLN A 87 0.08 5.10 3.98
CA GLN A 87 1.41 4.51 3.80
C GLN A 87 1.38 3.26 2.92
N LYS A 88 0.37 2.40 3.09
CA LYS A 88 0.20 1.23 2.23
C LYS A 88 -0.06 1.64 0.78
N GLN A 89 -0.89 2.65 0.55
CA GLN A 89 -1.15 3.18 -0.79
C GLN A 89 0.11 3.79 -1.42
N GLU A 90 0.85 4.61 -0.68
CA GLU A 90 2.13 5.20 -1.10
C GLU A 90 3.16 4.12 -1.46
N PHE A 91 3.28 3.08 -0.63
CA PHE A 91 4.17 1.96 -0.87
C PHE A 91 3.78 1.16 -2.14
N LEU A 92 2.49 0.85 -2.30
CA LEU A 92 2.00 0.16 -3.50
C LEU A 92 2.22 0.99 -4.77
N PHE A 93 2.03 2.31 -4.67
CA PHE A 93 2.32 3.25 -5.75
C PHE A 93 3.80 3.23 -6.12
N GLU A 94 4.70 3.38 -5.14
CA GLU A 94 6.14 3.40 -5.37
C GLU A 94 6.62 2.12 -6.03
N LYS A 95 6.14 0.96 -5.56
CA LYS A 95 6.41 -0.33 -6.17
C LYS A 95 5.95 -0.39 -7.63
N ARG A 96 4.69 -0.03 -7.92
CA ARG A 96 4.16 -0.04 -9.30
C ARG A 96 4.93 0.90 -10.22
N PHE A 97 5.36 2.05 -9.71
CA PHE A 97 6.17 3.02 -10.45
C PHE A 97 7.58 2.50 -10.76
N GLU A 98 8.21 1.80 -9.80
CA GLU A 98 9.49 1.14 -9.99
C GLU A 98 9.39 0.03 -11.05
N ASP A 99 8.38 -0.83 -10.95
CA ASP A 99 8.12 -1.93 -11.89
C ASP A 99 7.95 -1.40 -13.34
N LEU A 100 7.15 -0.35 -13.52
CA LEU A 100 6.99 0.30 -14.84
C LEU A 100 8.27 0.98 -15.34
N THR A 101 9.09 1.50 -14.42
CA THR A 101 10.39 2.09 -14.77
C THR A 101 11.34 1.04 -15.30
N TRP A 102 11.42 -0.11 -14.62
CA TRP A 102 12.17 -1.27 -15.08
C TRP A 102 11.67 -1.72 -16.46
N ALA A 103 10.35 -1.95 -16.62
CA ALA A 103 9.75 -2.42 -17.87
C ALA A 103 10.06 -1.47 -19.05
N ARG A 104 9.97 -0.14 -18.82
CA ARG A 104 10.31 0.88 -19.81
C ARG A 104 11.79 0.80 -20.22
N ASN A 105 12.68 0.64 -19.25
CA ASN A 105 14.11 0.57 -19.51
C ASN A 105 14.48 -0.72 -20.26
N SER A 106 13.85 -1.85 -19.93
CA SER A 106 13.97 -3.13 -20.65
C SER A 106 13.45 -3.02 -22.09
N ALA A 107 12.28 -2.41 -22.30
CA ALA A 107 11.77 -2.16 -23.65
C ALA A 107 12.71 -1.26 -24.47
N MET A 108 13.35 -0.28 -23.83
CA MET A 108 14.33 0.61 -24.46
C MET A 108 15.62 -0.11 -24.83
N SER A 109 16.17 -0.96 -23.96
CA SER A 109 17.40 -1.72 -24.24
C SER A 109 17.20 -2.67 -25.42
N ILE A 110 16.05 -3.34 -25.48
CA ILE A 110 15.66 -4.21 -26.60
C ILE A 110 15.52 -3.40 -27.89
N TRP A 111 14.89 -2.22 -27.82
CA TRP A 111 14.76 -1.33 -28.97
C TRP A 111 16.14 -0.86 -29.51
N LEU A 112 17.08 -0.52 -28.63
CA LEU A 112 18.44 -0.15 -29.01
C LEU A 112 19.18 -1.32 -29.67
N ALA A 113 19.17 -2.50 -29.05
CA ALA A 113 19.81 -3.70 -29.60
C ALA A 113 19.21 -4.10 -30.97
N SER A 114 17.89 -3.94 -31.16
CA SER A 114 17.25 -4.18 -32.46
C SER A 114 17.72 -3.18 -33.53
N SER A 115 18.09 -1.96 -33.13
CA SER A 115 18.63 -0.95 -34.05
C SER A 115 20.04 -1.31 -34.51
N GLU A 116 20.86 -1.90 -33.63
CA GLU A 116 22.18 -2.41 -33.97
C GLU A 116 22.09 -3.57 -34.97
N ILE A 117 21.16 -4.51 -34.78
CA ILE A 117 20.90 -5.58 -35.77
C ILE A 117 20.55 -5.00 -37.13
N ILE A 118 19.66 -4.01 -37.19
CA ILE A 118 19.27 -3.35 -38.44
C ILE A 118 20.48 -2.69 -39.10
N PHE A 119 21.27 -1.93 -38.33
CA PHE A 119 22.46 -1.24 -38.84
C PHE A 119 23.49 -2.22 -39.41
N VAL A 120 23.74 -3.33 -38.71
CA VAL A 120 24.62 -4.39 -39.18
C VAL A 120 24.07 -4.97 -40.49
N CYS A 121 22.79 -5.33 -40.56
CA CYS A 121 22.20 -5.89 -41.78
C CYS A 121 22.23 -4.92 -42.97
N GLU A 122 21.99 -3.62 -42.76
CA GLU A 122 22.03 -2.60 -43.81
C GLU A 122 23.45 -2.36 -44.34
N SER A 123 24.45 -2.39 -43.46
CA SER A 123 25.86 -2.25 -43.86
C SER A 123 26.32 -3.41 -44.77
N VAL A 124 25.70 -4.57 -44.61
CA VAL A 124 26.02 -5.82 -45.32
C VAL A 124 25.37 -5.89 -46.68
N GLU A 125 24.12 -5.43 -46.81
CA GLU A 125 23.50 -5.30 -48.14
C GLU A 125 24.36 -4.42 -49.07
N GLN A 126 25.21 -3.57 -48.51
CA GLN A 126 26.14 -2.69 -49.23
C GLN A 126 27.56 -3.26 -49.41
N SER A 127 27.96 -4.32 -48.68
CA SER A 127 29.32 -4.89 -48.74
C SER A 127 29.33 -6.33 -49.28
N SER A 128 30.29 -6.63 -50.17
CA SER A 128 30.47 -7.99 -50.72
C SER A 128 31.21 -8.95 -49.78
N GLU A 129 31.69 -8.49 -48.62
CA GLU A 129 32.50 -9.27 -47.69
C GLU A 129 31.81 -9.46 -46.32
N GLY A 130 31.79 -10.70 -45.84
CA GLY A 130 31.76 -10.99 -44.40
C GLY A 130 30.53 -11.70 -43.80
N MET A 131 29.76 -12.52 -44.52
CA MET A 131 28.59 -13.29 -43.99
C MET A 131 28.80 -13.95 -42.62
N VAL A 132 30.01 -14.45 -42.34
CA VAL A 132 30.36 -15.11 -41.08
C VAL A 132 30.47 -14.12 -39.91
N PHE A 133 31.08 -12.94 -40.11
CA PHE A 133 31.22 -11.90 -39.08
C PHE A 133 29.84 -11.40 -38.63
N ILE A 134 28.96 -11.20 -39.60
CA ILE A 134 27.59 -10.70 -39.41
C ILE A 134 26.77 -11.69 -38.60
N TYR A 135 26.86 -12.97 -38.94
CA TYR A 135 26.16 -14.00 -38.21
C TYR A 135 26.52 -13.97 -36.72
N ASN A 136 27.81 -13.79 -36.38
CA ASN A 136 28.26 -13.73 -34.99
C ASN A 136 27.73 -12.49 -34.26
N GLU A 137 27.84 -11.30 -34.86
CA GLU A 137 27.34 -10.06 -34.24
C GLU A 137 25.81 -10.08 -34.09
N VAL A 138 25.07 -10.44 -35.14
CA VAL A 138 23.60 -10.53 -35.07
C VAL A 138 23.17 -11.58 -34.05
N THR A 139 23.85 -12.73 -33.96
CA THR A 139 23.55 -13.77 -32.96
C THR A 139 23.76 -13.26 -31.53
N LYS A 140 24.81 -12.48 -31.28
CA LYS A 140 25.08 -11.87 -29.98
C LYS A 140 23.95 -10.93 -29.56
N HIS A 141 23.56 -9.99 -30.43
CA HIS A 141 22.45 -9.07 -30.15
C HIS A 141 21.10 -9.81 -30.05
N TYR A 142 20.89 -10.84 -30.86
CA TYR A 142 19.69 -11.67 -30.81
C TYR A 142 19.53 -12.34 -29.44
N ASN A 143 20.59 -12.96 -28.91
CA ASN A 143 20.54 -13.63 -27.61
C ASN A 143 20.25 -12.65 -26.47
N PHE A 144 20.86 -11.45 -26.52
CA PHE A 144 20.55 -10.37 -25.58
C PHE A 144 19.07 -9.96 -25.65
N ILE A 145 18.55 -9.72 -26.86
CA ILE A 145 17.15 -9.36 -27.08
C ILE A 145 16.21 -10.45 -26.57
N LYS A 146 16.50 -11.71 -26.86
CA LYS A 146 15.69 -12.86 -26.46
C LYS A 146 15.55 -12.96 -24.94
N ASN A 147 16.65 -12.83 -24.21
CA ASN A 147 16.61 -12.92 -22.75
C ASN A 147 15.79 -11.78 -22.15
N ASN A 148 16.06 -10.53 -22.56
CA ASN A 148 15.31 -9.37 -22.07
C ASN A 148 13.83 -9.41 -22.48
N HIS A 149 13.52 -9.92 -23.69
CA HIS A 149 12.14 -10.08 -24.14
C HIS A 149 11.38 -11.07 -23.27
N ASN A 150 11.99 -12.22 -22.95
CA ASN A 150 11.36 -13.24 -22.11
C ASN A 150 11.09 -12.72 -20.69
N GLU A 151 12.06 -12.01 -20.11
CA GLU A 151 11.89 -11.37 -18.79
C GLU A 151 10.74 -10.35 -18.82
N LEU A 152 10.70 -9.48 -19.83
CA LEU A 152 9.64 -8.48 -19.97
C LEU A 152 8.27 -9.13 -20.21
N ALA A 153 8.19 -10.17 -21.03
CA ALA A 153 6.95 -10.89 -21.30
C ALA A 153 6.41 -11.57 -20.04
N SER A 154 7.28 -12.24 -19.27
CA SER A 154 6.92 -12.87 -17.99
C SER A 154 6.40 -11.83 -16.99
N TRP A 155 7.02 -10.65 -16.93
CA TRP A 155 6.55 -9.57 -16.07
C TRP A 155 5.17 -9.06 -16.50
N ILE A 156 4.93 -8.86 -17.80
CA ILE A 156 3.61 -8.46 -18.31
C ILE A 156 2.54 -9.48 -17.94
N GLU A 157 2.83 -10.77 -18.08
CA GLU A 157 1.92 -11.86 -17.71
C GLU A 157 1.60 -11.84 -16.22
N GLU A 158 2.61 -11.65 -15.35
CA GLU A 158 2.41 -11.51 -13.91
C GLU A 158 1.47 -10.34 -13.58
N GLN A 159 1.68 -9.17 -14.19
CA GLN A 159 0.81 -8.00 -13.99
C GLN A 159 -0.63 -8.25 -14.47
N MET A 160 -0.82 -9.00 -15.56
CA MET A 160 -2.16 -9.38 -16.00
C MET A 160 -2.90 -10.29 -15.01
N THR A 161 -2.17 -11.19 -14.34
CA THR A 161 -2.79 -12.07 -13.34
C THR A 161 -3.14 -11.36 -12.03
N SER A 162 -2.39 -10.31 -11.67
CA SER A 162 -2.62 -9.54 -10.44
C SER A 162 -3.66 -8.43 -10.61
N GLU A 163 -3.77 -7.82 -11.80
CA GLU A 163 -4.66 -6.70 -12.10
C GLU A 163 -5.70 -7.06 -13.17
N SER A 164 -6.53 -8.07 -12.92
CA SER A 164 -7.38 -8.80 -13.90
C SER A 164 -8.31 -7.98 -14.82
N GLU A 165 -8.36 -6.66 -14.72
CA GLU A 165 -9.19 -5.78 -15.56
C GLU A 165 -8.44 -4.58 -16.17
N ASN A 166 -7.13 -4.44 -15.98
CA ASN A 166 -6.41 -3.30 -16.53
C ASN A 166 -6.19 -3.45 -18.05
N TYR A 167 -6.98 -2.70 -18.83
CA TYR A 167 -6.98 -2.68 -20.30
C TYR A 167 -5.60 -2.44 -20.90
N ASP A 168 -4.75 -1.66 -20.22
CA ASP A 168 -3.44 -1.28 -20.73
C ASP A 168 -2.44 -2.44 -20.72
N PHE A 169 -2.46 -3.32 -19.72
CA PHE A 169 -1.61 -4.52 -19.69
C PHE A 169 -1.98 -5.54 -20.76
N LYS A 170 -3.28 -5.71 -21.06
CA LYS A 170 -3.73 -6.58 -22.16
C LYS A 170 -3.19 -6.11 -23.51
N LYS A 171 -3.13 -4.79 -23.72
CA LYS A 171 -2.52 -4.23 -24.93
C LYS A 171 -1.02 -4.47 -24.97
N MET A 172 -0.32 -4.32 -23.84
CA MET A 172 1.12 -4.61 -23.74
C MET A 172 1.43 -6.08 -24.06
N ASP A 173 0.61 -7.01 -23.57
CA ASP A 173 0.74 -8.44 -23.82
C ASP A 173 0.59 -8.79 -25.32
N ILE A 174 -0.43 -8.24 -25.98
CA ILE A 174 -0.64 -8.43 -27.42
C ILE A 174 0.60 -7.95 -28.21
N ILE A 175 1.15 -6.78 -27.83
CA ILE A 175 2.35 -6.22 -28.47
C ILE A 175 3.57 -7.11 -28.21
N ALA A 176 3.78 -7.55 -26.97
CA ALA A 176 4.89 -8.40 -26.58
C ALA A 176 4.84 -9.76 -27.31
N THR A 177 3.66 -10.39 -27.34
CA THR A 177 3.41 -11.65 -28.04
C THR A 177 3.74 -11.54 -29.54
N GLU A 178 3.28 -10.48 -30.20
CA GLU A 178 3.57 -10.28 -31.62
C GLU A 178 5.07 -9.99 -31.85
N ALA A 179 5.72 -9.24 -30.96
CA ALA A 179 7.18 -9.05 -31.01
C ALA A 179 7.94 -10.38 -30.87
N GLY A 180 7.50 -11.29 -30.00
CA GLY A 180 8.08 -12.64 -29.83
C GLY A 180 8.00 -13.49 -31.10
N LYS A 181 6.89 -13.38 -31.85
CA LYS A 181 6.77 -14.02 -33.17
C LYS A 181 7.78 -13.46 -34.17
N ARG A 182 7.96 -12.13 -34.20
CA ARG A 182 8.97 -11.49 -35.08
C ARG A 182 10.39 -11.87 -34.70
N LEU A 183 10.68 -11.99 -33.41
CA LEU A 183 11.97 -12.47 -32.93
C LEU A 183 12.24 -13.91 -33.41
N SER A 184 11.23 -14.78 -33.37
CA SER A 184 11.34 -16.14 -33.88
C SER A 184 11.59 -16.17 -35.40
N GLN A 185 10.96 -15.26 -36.17
CA GLN A 185 11.21 -15.08 -37.60
C GLN A 185 12.65 -14.63 -37.90
N ILE A 186 13.19 -13.68 -37.11
CA ILE A 186 14.60 -13.25 -37.22
C ILE A 186 15.52 -14.46 -37.11
N ARG A 187 15.33 -15.32 -36.09
CA ARG A 187 16.14 -16.53 -35.91
C ARG A 187 16.06 -17.47 -37.10
N HIS A 188 14.86 -17.78 -37.56
CA HIS A 188 14.65 -18.66 -38.70
C HIS A 188 15.35 -18.13 -39.96
N ASN A 189 15.25 -16.82 -40.22
CA ASN A 189 15.88 -16.19 -41.38
C ASN A 189 17.42 -16.14 -41.27
N MET A 190 17.96 -16.02 -40.04
CA MET A 190 19.40 -16.14 -39.79
C MET A 190 19.91 -17.55 -40.09
N GLU A 191 19.19 -18.58 -39.64
CA GLU A 191 19.54 -20.00 -39.90
C GLU A 191 19.55 -20.29 -41.42
N ASN A 192 18.64 -19.68 -42.17
CA ASN A 192 18.58 -19.76 -43.63
C ASN A 192 19.54 -18.80 -44.38
N LYS A 193 20.35 -18.02 -43.65
CA LYS A 193 21.30 -17.03 -44.21
C LYS A 193 20.65 -16.00 -45.16
N ASN A 194 19.38 -15.65 -44.93
CA ASN A 194 18.64 -14.68 -45.74
C ASN A 194 18.63 -13.30 -45.07
N VAL A 195 19.66 -12.50 -45.36
CA VAL A 195 19.89 -11.18 -44.72
C VAL A 195 18.72 -10.21 -44.96
N SER A 196 18.14 -10.20 -46.15
CA SER A 196 17.03 -9.29 -46.49
C SER A 196 15.78 -9.59 -45.65
N GLU A 197 15.46 -10.87 -45.45
CA GLU A 197 14.34 -11.28 -44.60
C GLU A 197 14.64 -11.09 -43.10
N VAL A 198 15.91 -11.21 -42.67
CA VAL A 198 16.35 -10.81 -41.32
C VAL A 198 16.11 -9.31 -41.11
N LEU A 199 16.54 -8.46 -42.04
CA LEU A 199 16.37 -7.01 -41.98
C LEU A 199 14.89 -6.60 -41.90
N LYS A 200 14.04 -7.19 -42.74
CA LYS A 200 12.59 -6.96 -42.74
C LYS A 200 11.96 -7.35 -41.41
N SER A 201 12.34 -8.50 -40.86
CA SER A 201 11.83 -8.99 -39.57
C SER A 201 12.31 -8.13 -38.40
N ALA A 202 13.57 -7.68 -38.42
CA ALA A 202 14.15 -6.78 -37.42
C ALA A 202 13.48 -5.40 -37.43
N LYS A 203 13.19 -4.84 -38.62
CA LYS A 203 12.42 -3.59 -38.75
C LYS A 203 11.01 -3.71 -38.17
N ALA A 204 10.31 -4.82 -38.45
CA ALA A 204 9.00 -5.11 -37.88
C ALA A 204 9.05 -5.26 -36.34
N PHE A 205 10.01 -6.04 -35.84
CA PHE A 205 10.25 -6.23 -34.41
C PHE A 205 10.49 -4.89 -33.69
N ARG A 206 11.34 -4.03 -34.23
CA ARG A 206 11.63 -2.70 -33.67
C ARG A 206 10.40 -1.80 -33.58
N LYS A 207 9.48 -1.91 -34.54
CA LYS A 207 8.21 -1.17 -34.52
C LYS A 207 7.37 -1.55 -33.30
N TYR A 208 7.20 -2.85 -33.03
CA TYR A 208 6.45 -3.32 -31.86
C TYR A 208 7.07 -2.85 -30.54
N TYR A 209 8.40 -2.88 -30.41
CA TYR A 209 9.06 -2.40 -29.19
C TYR A 209 8.93 -0.89 -28.98
N ARG A 210 8.86 -0.11 -30.06
CA ARG A 210 8.51 1.31 -29.97
C ARG A 210 7.09 1.50 -29.43
N GLU A 211 6.14 0.72 -29.92
CA GLU A 211 4.75 0.76 -29.46
C GLU A 211 4.64 0.33 -27.99
N LEU A 212 5.33 -0.74 -27.59
CA LEU A 212 5.38 -1.22 -26.20
C LEU A 212 5.97 -0.18 -25.26
N LYS A 213 7.10 0.42 -25.63
CA LYS A 213 7.71 1.52 -24.87
C LYS A 213 6.75 2.69 -24.68
N ASN A 214 6.02 3.07 -25.73
CA ASN A 214 5.07 4.16 -25.67
C ASN A 214 3.88 3.81 -24.76
N ALA A 215 3.37 2.57 -24.82
CA ALA A 215 2.31 2.09 -23.94
C ALA A 215 2.74 2.15 -22.47
N ILE A 216 3.92 1.62 -22.13
CA ILE A 216 4.47 1.68 -20.76
C ILE A 216 4.67 3.13 -20.29
N THR A 217 5.08 4.02 -21.20
CA THR A 217 5.28 5.45 -20.86
C THR A 217 3.96 6.15 -20.57
N LEU A 218 2.91 5.84 -21.32
CA LEU A 218 1.56 6.37 -21.07
C LEU A 218 1.03 5.91 -19.72
N GLU A 219 1.13 4.61 -19.43
CA GLU A 219 0.70 4.03 -18.15
C GLU A 219 1.44 4.67 -16.97
N LYS A 220 2.77 4.77 -17.07
CA LYS A 220 3.59 5.44 -16.06
C LYS A 220 3.18 6.90 -15.85
N THR A 221 2.77 7.59 -16.90
CA THR A 221 2.32 8.99 -16.81
C THR A 221 0.92 9.07 -16.18
N SER A 222 0.03 8.14 -16.50
CA SER A 222 -1.30 8.04 -15.89
C SER A 222 -1.20 7.89 -14.37
N ILE A 223 -0.40 6.93 -13.91
CA ILE A 223 -0.15 6.69 -12.48
C ILE A 223 0.44 7.94 -11.81
N LYS A 224 1.41 8.61 -12.45
CA LYS A 224 1.99 9.84 -11.90
C LYS A 224 0.94 10.94 -11.71
N ASN A 225 -0.04 11.05 -12.61
CA ASN A 225 -1.09 12.05 -12.52
C ASN A 225 -2.10 11.71 -11.41
N GLU A 226 -2.43 10.43 -11.20
CA GLU A 226 -3.28 9.97 -10.08
C GLU A 226 -2.73 10.33 -8.69
N LEU A 227 -1.43 10.61 -8.57
CA LEU A 227 -0.80 11.03 -7.30
C LEU A 227 -0.95 12.55 -7.04
N ILE A 228 -1.14 13.33 -8.10
CA ILE A 228 -1.19 14.80 -8.02
C ILE A 228 -2.61 15.29 -7.70
N ASP A 229 -3.63 14.50 -8.06
CA ASP A 229 -5.05 14.75 -7.82
C ASP A 229 -5.52 14.26 -6.43
#